data_AF-A0AAD2GYH7-F1
#
_entry.id   AF-A0AAD2GYH7-F1
#
_cell.length_a   1.000
_cell.length_b   1.000
_cell.length_c   1.000
_cell.angle_alpha   90.00
_cell.angle_beta   90.00
_cell.angle_gamma   90.00
#
_symmetry.space_group_name_H-M   'P 1'
#
loop_
_entity.id
_entity.type
_entity.pdbx_description
1 polymer ?
#
loop_
_entity_poly.entity_id
_entity_poly.type
_entity_poly.pdbx_seq_one_letter_code
_entity_poly.pdbx_strand_id
1 'polypeptide(L)'
;MSSLPPAAPAWRNFSFFDAAPVKDAHDLNASPEVFKNTPEISSVISSSTSVLVADIYGTVHILSREFETQRAWIAYDGGRVTHMAERNGVLVTVGEDGSSRAPMLKIWDLEKKTVAPPLIRSTKIQLNKPHPVCTIALSTTLSHLAIGFADGTVYLYRHLDQSVSNNTAIPKPRTVHESPGEPITGLGSRAQRHWNGKATVVDDVGCGLGCAAMDWRGHEWL
;
A
#
# COMPACT_ATOMS: atom_id res chain seq x y z
N MET A 1 -49.68 -11.60 -33.90
CA MET A 1 -48.21 -11.75 -33.87
C MET A 1 -47.63 -10.53 -33.19
N SER A 2 -47.28 -10.63 -31.90
CA SER A 2 -46.69 -9.54 -31.12
C SER A 2 -45.17 -9.52 -31.34
N SER A 3 -44.64 -8.44 -31.89
CA SER A 3 -43.20 -8.23 -32.07
C SER A 3 -42.52 -7.99 -30.72
N LEU A 4 -41.45 -8.74 -30.44
CA LEU A 4 -40.61 -8.53 -29.25
C LEU A 4 -39.94 -7.14 -29.32
N PRO A 5 -39.72 -6.48 -28.16
CA PRO A 5 -39.01 -5.21 -28.11
C PRO A 5 -37.54 -5.38 -28.55
N PRO A 6 -36.93 -4.36 -29.18
CA PRO A 6 -35.54 -4.42 -29.59
C PRO A 6 -34.61 -4.57 -28.39
N ALA A 7 -33.58 -5.40 -28.54
CA ALA A 7 -32.54 -5.60 -27.54
C ALA A 7 -31.82 -4.27 -27.22
N ALA A 8 -31.49 -4.07 -25.94
CA ALA A 8 -30.75 -2.88 -25.51
C ALA A 8 -29.39 -2.80 -26.25
N PRO A 9 -28.93 -1.60 -26.64
CA PRO A 9 -27.64 -1.44 -27.31
C PRO A 9 -26.50 -1.96 -26.43
N ALA A 10 -25.58 -2.72 -27.02
CA ALA A 10 -24.37 -3.16 -26.32
C ALA A 10 -23.59 -1.94 -25.81
N TRP A 11 -23.16 -1.97 -24.55
CA TRP A 11 -22.34 -0.92 -23.97
C TRP A 11 -21.09 -0.69 -24.82
N ARG A 12 -20.86 0.57 -25.25
CA ARG A 12 -19.67 0.94 -26.02
C ARG A 12 -18.47 0.89 -25.08
N ASN A 13 -17.61 -0.09 -25.27
CA ASN A 13 -16.32 -0.15 -24.59
C ASN A 13 -15.30 0.71 -25.36
N PHE A 14 -14.63 1.61 -24.67
CA PHE A 14 -13.51 2.38 -25.20
C PHE A 14 -12.23 1.84 -24.55
N SER A 15 -11.39 1.16 -25.34
CA SER A 15 -10.05 0.76 -24.87
C SER A 15 -9.14 1.99 -24.91
N PHE A 16 -8.74 2.48 -23.74
CA PHE A 16 -7.76 3.57 -23.60
C PHE A 16 -6.31 3.05 -23.47
N PHE A 17 -6.14 1.74 -23.48
CA PHE A 17 -4.84 1.07 -23.37
C PHE A 17 -4.88 -0.27 -24.12
N ASP A 18 -3.71 -0.69 -24.60
CA ASP A 18 -3.49 -2.04 -25.08
C ASP A 18 -2.88 -2.87 -23.94
N ALA A 19 -3.50 -4.02 -23.66
CA ALA A 19 -2.96 -4.97 -22.68
C ALA A 19 -2.07 -5.98 -23.40
N ALA A 20 -0.77 -5.93 -23.12
CA ALA A 20 0.17 -6.97 -23.54
C ALA A 20 0.28 -8.02 -22.41
N PRO A 21 -0.02 -9.31 -22.66
CA PRO A 21 0.17 -10.34 -21.66
C PRO A 21 1.66 -10.47 -21.34
N VAL A 22 1.98 -10.47 -20.05
CA VAL A 22 3.32 -10.75 -19.56
C VAL A 22 3.61 -12.24 -19.73
N LYS A 23 4.77 -12.55 -20.32
CA LYS A 23 5.21 -13.91 -20.63
C LYS A 23 6.36 -14.32 -19.72
N ASP A 24 6.43 -15.60 -19.41
CA ASP A 24 7.57 -16.17 -18.70
C ASP A 24 8.85 -16.08 -19.56
N ALA A 25 9.99 -15.82 -18.93
CA ALA A 25 11.27 -15.68 -19.61
C ALA A 25 11.78 -16.99 -20.23
N HIS A 26 11.38 -18.13 -19.66
CA HIS A 26 11.78 -19.47 -20.09
C HIS A 26 10.69 -20.17 -20.91
N ASP A 27 9.43 -19.74 -20.83
CA ASP A 27 8.32 -20.20 -21.67
C ASP A 27 7.42 -19.04 -22.13
N LEU A 28 7.62 -18.59 -23.36
CA LEU A 28 6.87 -17.46 -23.95
C LEU A 28 5.36 -17.74 -24.16
N ASN A 29 4.89 -18.96 -23.91
CA ASN A 29 3.48 -19.33 -23.92
C ASN A 29 2.86 -19.42 -22.52
N ALA A 30 3.66 -19.29 -21.46
CA ALA A 30 3.22 -19.33 -20.08
C ALA A 30 3.26 -17.94 -19.43
N SER A 31 2.51 -17.79 -18.34
CA SER A 31 2.66 -16.66 -17.42
C SER A 31 3.86 -16.87 -16.49
N PRO A 32 4.54 -15.79 -16.05
CA PRO A 32 5.62 -15.90 -15.07
C PRO A 32 5.20 -16.66 -13.81
N GLU A 33 6.13 -17.41 -13.22
CA GLU A 33 5.88 -18.28 -12.06
C GLU A 33 5.11 -17.59 -10.93
N VAL A 34 5.51 -16.36 -10.56
CA VAL A 34 4.88 -15.56 -9.49
C VAL A 34 3.41 -15.24 -9.74
N PHE A 35 2.95 -15.30 -11.00
CA PHE A 35 1.58 -15.01 -11.39
C PHE A 35 0.76 -16.27 -11.73
N LYS A 36 1.32 -17.48 -11.62
CA LYS A 36 0.56 -18.72 -11.87
C LYS A 36 -0.52 -18.94 -10.80
N ASN A 37 -0.23 -18.55 -9.56
CA ASN A 37 -1.17 -18.65 -8.43
C ASN A 37 -1.69 -17.27 -8.03
N THR A 38 -2.40 -16.58 -8.94
CA THR A 38 -2.94 -15.24 -8.65
C THR A 38 -3.79 -15.12 -7.38
N PRO A 39 -4.55 -16.13 -6.91
CA PRO A 39 -5.30 -16.03 -5.65
C PRO A 39 -4.40 -15.94 -4.40
N GLU A 40 -3.12 -16.29 -4.51
CA GLU A 40 -2.16 -16.20 -3.42
C GLU A 40 -1.53 -14.80 -3.31
N ILE A 41 -1.73 -13.93 -4.29
CA ILE A 41 -1.19 -12.57 -4.29
C ILE A 41 -2.07 -11.68 -3.39
N SER A 42 -1.45 -11.10 -2.36
CA SER A 42 -2.16 -10.25 -1.40
C SER A 42 -1.98 -8.75 -1.65
N SER A 43 -0.86 -8.34 -2.24
CA SER A 43 -0.57 -6.94 -2.52
C SER A 43 0.48 -6.80 -3.62
N VAL A 44 0.32 -5.81 -4.49
CA VAL A 44 1.30 -5.49 -5.54
C VAL A 44 1.54 -3.98 -5.55
N ILE A 45 2.80 -3.58 -5.61
CA ILE A 45 3.17 -2.17 -5.79
C ILE A 45 4.25 -2.01 -6.85
N SER A 46 4.19 -0.87 -7.53
CA SER A 46 5.33 -0.35 -8.27
C SER A 46 6.23 0.44 -7.31
N SER A 47 7.51 0.11 -7.28
CA SER A 47 8.53 0.86 -6.53
C SER A 47 9.39 1.71 -7.46
N SER A 48 10.31 2.47 -6.87
CA SER A 48 11.32 3.25 -7.57
C SER A 48 12.18 2.44 -8.57
N THR A 49 12.34 1.13 -8.38
CA THR A 49 13.27 0.31 -9.17
C THR A 49 12.66 -0.92 -9.83
N SER A 50 11.57 -1.46 -9.27
CA SER A 50 11.02 -2.78 -9.61
C SER A 50 9.57 -2.94 -9.18
N VAL A 51 8.92 -4.02 -9.59
CA VAL A 51 7.61 -4.42 -9.04
C VAL A 51 7.85 -5.26 -7.78
N LEU A 52 7.13 -4.95 -6.70
CA LEU A 52 7.05 -5.83 -5.54
C LEU A 52 5.70 -6.52 -5.50
N VAL A 53 5.74 -7.82 -5.25
CA VAL A 53 4.57 -8.67 -5.06
C VAL A 53 4.65 -9.27 -3.67
N ALA A 54 3.57 -9.23 -2.92
CA ALA A 54 3.46 -9.96 -1.68
C ALA A 54 2.37 -11.02 -1.77
N ASP A 55 2.55 -12.11 -1.02
CA ASP A 55 1.61 -13.21 -0.97
C ASP A 55 0.91 -13.35 0.39
N ILE A 56 -0.11 -14.21 0.40
CA ILE A 56 -0.90 -14.57 1.58
C ILE A 56 -0.10 -15.37 2.63
N TYR A 57 1.11 -15.81 2.30
CA TYR A 57 2.02 -16.50 3.22
C TYR A 57 3.02 -15.53 3.87
N GLY A 58 2.88 -14.23 3.60
CA GLY A 58 3.67 -13.18 4.24
C GLY A 58 5.03 -12.95 3.59
N THR A 59 5.28 -13.53 2.42
CA THR A 59 6.51 -13.31 1.65
C THR A 59 6.37 -12.09 0.76
N VAL A 60 7.45 -11.31 0.63
CA VAL A 60 7.58 -10.24 -0.35
C VAL A 60 8.62 -10.65 -1.38
N HIS A 61 8.27 -10.49 -2.66
CA HIS A 61 9.07 -10.80 -3.83
C HIS A 61 9.42 -9.48 -4.56
N ILE A 62 10.70 -9.27 -4.85
CA ILE A 62 11.17 -8.22 -5.75
C ILE A 62 11.36 -8.85 -7.14
N LEU A 63 10.66 -8.31 -8.13
CA LEU A 63 10.68 -8.83 -9.49
C LEU A 63 11.63 -8.06 -10.41
N SER A 64 12.23 -8.76 -11.37
CA SER A 64 12.93 -8.16 -12.50
C SER A 64 11.95 -7.50 -13.48
N ARG A 65 12.46 -6.87 -14.54
CA ARG A 65 11.62 -6.32 -15.62
C ARG A 65 10.93 -7.44 -16.42
N GLU A 66 11.52 -8.62 -16.37
CA GLU A 66 11.05 -9.87 -16.97
C GLU A 66 10.12 -10.65 -16.01
N PHE A 67 9.76 -10.06 -14.86
CA PHE A 67 8.89 -10.63 -13.83
C PHE A 67 9.42 -11.91 -13.18
N GLU A 68 10.74 -12.08 -13.20
CA GLU A 68 11.43 -13.13 -12.45
C GLU A 68 11.73 -12.66 -11.03
N THR A 69 11.59 -13.57 -10.06
CA THR A 69 11.88 -13.24 -8.66
C THR A 69 13.39 -13.09 -8.48
N GLN A 70 13.86 -11.86 -8.22
CA GLN A 70 15.26 -11.56 -7.92
C GLN A 70 15.59 -11.82 -6.46
N ARG A 71 14.68 -11.44 -5.56
CA ARG A 71 14.79 -11.62 -4.11
C ARG A 71 13.43 -11.90 -3.52
N ALA A 72 13.38 -12.77 -2.52
CA ALA A 72 12.19 -13.03 -1.74
C ALA A 72 12.55 -13.19 -0.25
N TRP A 73 11.68 -12.70 0.63
CA TRP A 73 11.86 -12.86 2.08
C TRP A 73 10.52 -12.88 2.81
N ILE A 74 10.48 -13.57 3.95
CA ILE A 74 9.30 -13.62 4.83
C ILE A 74 9.24 -12.30 5.60
N ALA A 75 8.28 -11.45 5.26
CA ALA A 75 8.02 -10.20 5.96
C ALA A 75 7.13 -10.43 7.20
N TYR A 76 6.20 -11.38 7.12
CA TYR A 76 5.31 -11.76 8.22
C TYR A 76 5.24 -13.27 8.34
N ASP A 77 5.72 -13.79 9.46
CA ASP A 77 5.69 -15.24 9.71
C ASP A 77 4.30 -15.66 10.20
N GLY A 78 3.76 -16.73 9.62
CA GLY A 78 2.42 -17.24 9.95
C GLY A 78 1.27 -16.24 9.68
N GLY A 79 1.46 -15.28 8.77
CA GLY A 79 0.46 -14.27 8.44
C GLY A 79 0.61 -13.79 6.99
N ARG A 80 0.04 -12.61 6.67
CA ARG A 80 0.07 -12.05 5.31
C ARG A 80 0.46 -10.59 5.30
N VAL A 81 1.12 -10.16 4.23
CA VAL A 81 1.24 -8.74 3.90
C VAL A 81 -0.12 -8.28 3.34
N THR A 82 -0.64 -7.15 3.81
CA THR A 82 -1.91 -6.59 3.32
C THR A 82 -1.71 -5.32 2.52
N HIS A 83 -0.73 -4.50 2.89
CA HIS A 83 -0.45 -3.24 2.23
C HIS A 83 1.06 -3.02 2.16
N MET A 84 1.51 -2.42 1.06
CA MET A 84 2.89 -2.02 0.85
C MET A 84 2.96 -0.61 0.31
N ALA A 85 4.02 0.12 0.66
CA ALA A 85 4.38 1.38 0.05
C ALA A 85 5.89 1.54 0.10
N GLU A 86 6.52 1.90 -1.02
CA GLU A 86 7.96 2.11 -1.11
C GLU A 86 8.27 3.56 -1.49
N ARG A 87 9.28 4.16 -0.86
CA ARG A 87 9.88 5.42 -1.29
C ARG A 87 11.37 5.40 -0.99
N ASN A 88 12.18 5.81 -1.97
CA ASN A 88 13.62 6.00 -1.84
C ASN A 88 14.35 4.80 -1.19
N GLY A 89 14.06 3.58 -1.65
CA GLY A 89 14.66 2.36 -1.14
C GLY A 89 14.13 1.90 0.22
N VAL A 90 13.18 2.61 0.81
CA VAL A 90 12.54 2.23 2.08
C VAL A 90 11.16 1.65 1.79
N LEU A 91 10.98 0.38 2.14
CA LEU A 91 9.70 -0.31 2.02
C LEU A 91 8.98 -0.29 3.37
N VAL A 92 7.77 0.25 3.37
CA VAL A 92 6.82 0.12 4.46
C VAL A 92 5.82 -0.97 4.11
N THR A 93 5.62 -1.89 5.04
CA THR A 93 4.63 -2.96 4.93
C THR A 93 3.69 -2.94 6.13
N VAL A 94 2.43 -3.26 5.90
CA VAL A 94 1.45 -3.54 6.94
C VAL A 94 0.89 -4.93 6.72
N GLY A 95 0.84 -5.74 7.77
CA GLY A 95 0.41 -7.13 7.67
C GLY A 95 -0.07 -7.70 8.99
N GLU A 96 -0.54 -8.93 8.91
CA GLU A 96 -0.86 -9.77 10.05
C GLU A 96 0.34 -10.67 10.33
N ASP A 97 0.64 -10.89 11.60
CA ASP A 97 1.74 -11.74 12.06
C ASP A 97 1.12 -12.84 12.92
N GLY A 98 1.52 -14.10 12.76
CA GLY A 98 0.95 -15.23 13.50
C GLY A 98 1.06 -15.08 15.02
N SER A 99 2.02 -14.26 15.48
CA SER A 99 2.25 -13.95 16.89
C SER A 99 1.38 -12.81 17.45
N SER A 100 0.60 -12.11 16.62
CA SER A 100 -0.11 -10.88 17.00
C SER A 100 -1.52 -10.80 16.42
N ARG A 101 -2.51 -10.54 17.28
CA ARG A 101 -3.88 -10.21 16.84
C ARG A 101 -4.02 -8.79 16.27
N ALA A 102 -3.09 -7.90 16.60
CA ALA A 102 -3.06 -6.56 16.05
C ALA A 102 -2.21 -6.53 14.78
N PRO A 103 -2.59 -5.74 13.76
CA PRO A 103 -1.77 -5.58 12.58
C PRO A 103 -0.42 -4.96 12.93
N MET A 104 0.58 -5.35 12.17
CA MET A 104 1.98 -5.02 12.40
C MET A 104 2.45 -4.10 11.27
N LEU A 105 3.17 -3.05 11.64
CA LEU A 105 3.89 -2.16 10.73
C LEU A 105 5.37 -2.56 10.74
N LYS A 106 5.96 -2.82 9.57
CA LYS A 106 7.39 -3.15 9.39
C LYS A 106 8.01 -2.27 8.32
N ILE A 107 9.23 -1.78 8.57
CA ILE A 107 10.00 -0.90 7.68
C ILE A 107 11.30 -1.60 7.29
N TRP A 108 11.58 -1.69 6.00
CA TRP A 108 12.69 -2.46 5.43
C TRP A 108 13.60 -1.57 4.58
N ASP A 109 14.89 -1.87 4.63
CA ASP A 109 15.94 -1.22 3.82
C ASP A 109 16.18 -2.06 2.55
N LEU A 110 15.64 -1.63 1.41
CA LEU A 110 15.79 -2.32 0.13
C LEU A 110 17.11 -2.01 -0.58
N GLU A 111 17.79 -0.91 -0.22
CA GLU A 111 19.05 -0.48 -0.85
C GLU A 111 20.15 -1.50 -0.58
N LYS A 112 20.12 -2.12 0.60
CA LYS A 112 21.02 -3.22 0.92
C LYS A 112 20.67 -4.47 0.12
N LYS A 113 21.62 -4.89 -0.71
CA LYS A 113 21.53 -6.08 -1.58
C LYS A 113 21.82 -7.39 -0.84
N THR A 114 21.26 -7.55 0.36
CA THR A 114 21.27 -8.82 1.10
C THR A 114 20.17 -9.74 0.58
N VAL A 115 20.26 -11.03 0.92
CA VAL A 115 19.24 -12.05 0.56
C VAL A 115 17.86 -11.61 1.05
N ALA A 116 17.76 -11.27 2.34
CA ALA A 116 16.61 -10.60 2.93
C ALA A 116 16.98 -9.15 3.26
N PRO A 117 16.20 -8.15 2.79
CA PRO A 117 16.35 -6.75 3.19
C PRO A 117 16.35 -6.60 4.72
N PRO A 118 17.25 -5.80 5.31
CA PRO A 118 17.27 -5.60 6.75
C PRO A 118 15.97 -4.93 7.24
N LEU A 119 15.40 -5.48 8.31
CA LEU A 119 14.30 -4.84 9.03
C LEU A 119 14.87 -3.67 9.83
N ILE A 120 14.46 -2.45 9.49
CA ILE A 120 14.85 -1.24 10.20
C ILE A 120 14.01 -1.14 11.48
N ARG A 121 12.68 -1.17 11.35
CA ARG A 121 11.75 -0.93 12.46
C ARG A 121 10.52 -1.83 12.36
N SER A 122 9.95 -2.13 13.52
CA SER A 122 8.61 -2.72 13.61
C SER A 122 7.83 -2.19 14.80
N THR A 123 6.50 -2.10 14.67
CA THR A 123 5.59 -1.77 15.76
C THR A 123 4.19 -2.34 15.53
N LYS A 124 3.47 -2.61 16.62
CA LYS A 124 2.04 -2.98 16.57
C LYS A 124 1.20 -1.74 16.31
N ILE A 125 0.24 -1.85 15.40
CA ILE A 125 -0.78 -0.82 15.20
C ILE A 125 -1.88 -1.08 16.23
N GLN A 126 -1.83 -0.31 17.33
CA GLN A 126 -2.80 -0.43 18.42
C GLN A 126 -4.04 0.40 18.10
N LEU A 127 -5.17 -0.28 17.92
CA LEU A 127 -6.49 0.32 17.78
C LEU A 127 -7.28 0.13 19.08
N ASN A 128 -8.17 1.07 19.39
CA ASN A 128 -9.11 0.91 20.52
C ASN A 128 -10.07 -0.26 20.30
N LYS A 129 -10.43 -0.54 19.04
CA LYS A 129 -11.23 -1.67 18.59
C LYS A 129 -10.59 -2.28 17.35
N PRO A 130 -10.53 -3.62 17.21
CA PRO A 130 -9.94 -4.24 16.02
C PRO A 130 -10.76 -3.90 14.77
N HIS A 131 -10.16 -3.15 13.85
CA HIS A 131 -10.69 -2.87 12.53
C HIS A 131 -9.59 -3.12 11.49
N PRO A 132 -9.92 -3.70 10.33
CA PRO A 132 -8.93 -3.96 9.29
C PRO A 132 -8.39 -2.62 8.75
N VAL A 133 -7.11 -2.66 8.38
CA VAL A 133 -6.48 -1.61 7.56
C VAL A 133 -7.06 -1.73 6.15
N CYS A 134 -7.50 -0.62 5.57
CA CYS A 134 -8.09 -0.58 4.24
C CYS A 134 -7.19 0.09 3.20
N THR A 135 -6.33 1.01 3.64
CA THR A 135 -5.43 1.75 2.75
C THR A 135 -4.28 2.38 3.53
N ILE A 136 -3.17 2.63 2.86
CA ILE A 136 -2.03 3.37 3.40
C ILE A 136 -1.53 4.41 2.39
N ALA A 137 -0.93 5.49 2.89
CA ALA A 137 -0.23 6.46 2.06
C ALA A 137 1.07 6.89 2.72
N LEU A 138 2.17 6.80 1.97
CA LEU A 138 3.52 7.16 2.42
C LEU A 138 3.96 8.45 1.72
N SER A 139 4.45 9.42 2.51
CA SER A 139 4.93 10.69 1.96
C SER A 139 6.20 10.50 1.14
N THR A 140 6.39 11.35 0.14
CA THR A 140 7.57 11.32 -0.75
C THR A 140 8.89 11.53 0.00
N THR A 141 8.86 12.25 1.12
CA THR A 141 10.01 12.51 1.99
C THR A 141 10.15 11.48 3.11
N LEU A 142 9.33 10.42 3.14
CA LEU A 142 9.26 9.44 4.22
C LEU A 142 8.92 9.99 5.60
N SER A 143 8.62 11.29 5.75
CA SER A 143 8.34 11.90 7.04
C SER A 143 6.98 11.52 7.62
N HIS A 144 6.05 11.06 6.79
CA HIS A 144 4.67 10.78 7.19
C HIS A 144 4.16 9.48 6.58
N LEU A 145 3.43 8.70 7.39
CA LEU A 145 2.68 7.54 6.95
C LEU A 145 1.25 7.67 7.49
N ALA A 146 0.27 7.63 6.59
CA ALA A 146 -1.12 7.52 6.94
C ALA A 146 -1.65 6.11 6.75
N ILE A 147 -2.54 5.69 7.66
CA ILE A 147 -3.20 4.39 7.65
C ILE A 147 -4.69 4.62 7.86
N GLY A 148 -5.51 4.20 6.90
CA GLY A 148 -6.97 4.26 6.96
C GLY A 148 -7.55 2.91 7.35
N PHE A 149 -8.62 2.94 8.15
CA PHE A 149 -9.28 1.75 8.68
C PHE A 149 -10.74 1.66 8.23
N ALA A 150 -11.32 0.47 8.35
CA ALA A 150 -12.71 0.22 7.95
C ALA A 150 -13.76 0.90 8.85
N ASP A 151 -13.39 1.37 10.04
CA ASP A 151 -14.28 2.13 10.92
C ASP A 151 -14.36 3.62 10.56
N GLY A 152 -13.58 4.06 9.56
CA GLY A 152 -13.47 5.45 9.14
C GLY A 152 -12.44 6.26 9.89
N THR A 153 -11.63 5.63 10.75
CA THR A 153 -10.51 6.28 11.42
C THR A 153 -9.32 6.40 10.47
N VAL A 154 -8.57 7.50 10.56
CA VAL A 154 -7.25 7.61 9.93
C VAL A 154 -6.17 7.95 10.95
N TYR A 155 -5.14 7.09 11.00
CA TYR A 155 -3.94 7.31 11.78
C TYR A 155 -2.86 7.97 10.94
N LEU A 156 -2.13 8.89 11.57
CA LEU A 156 -0.96 9.54 11.01
C LEU A 156 0.26 9.34 11.90
N TYR A 157 1.24 8.63 11.37
CA TYR A 157 2.60 8.58 11.87
C TYR A 157 3.38 9.76 11.32
N ARG A 158 4.13 10.47 12.18
CA ARG A 158 4.99 11.59 11.81
C ARG A 158 6.44 11.27 12.18
N HIS A 159 7.38 11.96 11.55
CA HIS A 159 8.82 11.82 11.79
C HIS A 159 9.33 10.38 11.54
N LEU A 160 8.74 9.71 10.55
CA LEU A 160 9.11 8.35 10.21
C LEU A 160 10.52 8.30 9.57
N ASP A 161 10.91 9.34 8.84
CA ASP A 161 12.26 9.59 8.35
C ASP A 161 13.30 9.57 9.47
N GLN A 162 13.01 10.20 10.61
CA GLN A 162 13.89 10.19 11.79
C GLN A 162 13.99 8.79 12.41
N SER A 163 12.90 8.01 12.40
CA SER A 163 12.90 6.63 12.88
C SER A 163 13.78 5.73 12.00
N VAL A 164 13.83 6.03 10.69
CA VAL A 164 14.65 5.32 9.72
C VAL A 164 16.11 5.73 9.83
N SER A 165 16.41 7.03 9.79
CA SER A 165 17.79 7.55 9.76
C SER A 165 18.54 7.34 11.07
N ASN A 166 17.87 7.59 12.21
CA ASN A 166 18.47 7.45 13.54
C ASN A 166 18.19 6.09 14.18
N ASN A 167 17.49 5.20 13.47
CA ASN A 167 17.04 3.90 13.99
C ASN A 167 16.27 4.00 15.34
N THR A 168 15.47 5.07 15.50
CA THR A 168 14.70 5.33 16.73
C THR A 168 13.27 4.79 16.64
N ALA A 169 12.59 4.72 17.79
CA ALA A 169 11.24 4.17 17.87
C ALA A 169 10.25 4.88 16.96
N ILE A 170 9.43 4.10 16.25
CA ILE A 170 8.33 4.64 15.44
C ILE A 170 7.40 5.41 16.40
N PRO A 171 7.19 6.72 16.19
CA PRO A 171 6.35 7.52 17.06
C PRO A 171 4.91 7.00 17.10
N LYS A 172 4.23 7.22 18.22
CA LYS A 172 2.81 6.87 18.34
C LYS A 172 2.00 7.67 17.31
N PRO A 173 1.08 7.02 16.56
CA PRO A 173 0.26 7.74 15.59
C PRO A 173 -0.72 8.69 16.29
N ARG A 174 -1.15 9.72 15.56
CA ARG A 174 -2.29 10.57 15.92
C ARG A 174 -3.48 10.22 15.05
N THR A 175 -4.68 10.22 15.63
CA THR A 175 -5.91 10.24 14.83
C THR A 175 -6.07 11.61 14.20
N VAL A 176 -6.25 11.67 12.88
CA VAL A 176 -6.37 12.94 12.12
C VAL A 176 -7.68 13.07 11.34
N HIS A 177 -8.45 11.97 11.26
CA HIS A 177 -9.78 11.92 10.67
C HIS A 177 -10.58 10.79 11.29
N GLU A 178 -11.88 11.00 11.44
CA GLU A 178 -12.87 10.01 11.88
C GLU A 178 -14.18 10.24 11.10
N SER A 179 -14.63 9.23 10.36
CA SER A 179 -15.94 9.19 9.69
C SER A 179 -16.66 7.89 10.08
N PRO A 180 -17.36 7.86 11.24
CA PRO A 180 -17.88 6.63 11.80
C PRO A 180 -18.76 5.85 10.82
N GLY A 181 -18.40 4.59 10.59
CA GLY A 181 -19.17 3.68 9.75
C GLY A 181 -18.89 3.79 8.25
N GLU A 182 -18.02 4.70 7.83
CA GLU A 182 -17.59 4.84 6.44
C GLU A 182 -16.12 4.41 6.29
N PRO A 183 -15.85 3.24 5.69
CA PRO A 183 -14.49 2.78 5.45
C PRO A 183 -13.67 3.78 4.64
N ILE A 184 -12.40 3.95 5.02
CA ILE A 184 -11.47 4.75 4.23
C ILE A 184 -11.06 3.94 2.99
N THR A 185 -11.43 4.42 1.81
CA THR A 185 -11.22 3.72 0.53
C THR A 185 -9.95 4.15 -0.19
N GLY A 186 -9.43 5.35 0.12
CA GLY A 186 -8.26 5.89 -0.53
C GLY A 186 -7.56 6.95 0.32
N LEU A 187 -6.23 6.94 0.26
CA LEU A 187 -5.39 7.97 0.85
C LEU A 187 -4.45 8.56 -0.19
N GLY A 188 -4.41 9.88 -0.26
CA GLY A 188 -3.53 10.62 -1.18
C GLY A 188 -2.61 11.59 -0.44
N SER A 189 -1.45 11.88 -1.03
CA SER A 189 -0.57 12.94 -0.57
C SER A 189 -0.68 14.14 -1.50
N ARG A 190 -1.11 15.29 -1.00
CA ARG A 190 -1.11 16.55 -1.78
C ARG A 190 -0.01 17.46 -1.27
N ALA A 191 0.80 18.00 -2.17
CA ALA A 191 1.75 19.04 -1.83
C ALA A 191 1.01 20.37 -1.65
N GLN A 192 0.84 20.82 -0.42
CA GLN A 192 0.44 22.20 -0.12
C GLN A 192 1.55 22.92 0.66
N ARG A 193 1.60 24.24 0.53
CA ARG A 193 2.65 25.07 1.13
C ARG A 193 2.46 25.29 2.64
N HIS A 194 1.31 24.92 3.19
CA HIS A 194 0.97 25.16 4.59
C HIS A 194 -0.06 24.14 5.09
N TRP A 195 0.40 23.11 5.80
CA TRP A 195 -0.48 22.11 6.41
C TRP A 195 -0.84 22.46 7.85
N ASN A 196 -2.12 22.38 8.20
CA ASN A 196 -2.62 22.72 9.54
C ASN A 196 -2.77 21.52 10.50
N GLY A 197 -2.29 20.33 10.13
CA GLY A 197 -2.45 19.15 10.98
C GLY A 197 -3.67 18.28 10.69
N LYS A 198 -4.58 18.72 9.81
CA LYS A 198 -5.87 18.06 9.56
C LYS A 198 -5.87 17.34 8.22
N ALA A 199 -6.37 16.10 8.18
CA ALA A 199 -6.67 15.44 6.92
C ALA A 199 -7.90 16.11 6.29
N THR A 200 -7.95 16.18 4.96
CA THR A 200 -9.08 16.75 4.24
C THR A 200 -9.69 15.67 3.35
N VAL A 201 -10.99 15.45 3.47
CA VAL A 201 -11.71 14.57 2.55
C VAL A 201 -11.73 15.25 1.19
N VAL A 202 -11.28 14.54 0.15
CA VAL A 202 -11.31 15.01 -1.23
C VAL A 202 -12.40 14.24 -1.95
N ASP A 203 -13.58 14.82 -1.96
CA ASP A 203 -14.67 14.40 -2.85
C ASP A 203 -14.42 15.01 -4.23
N ASP A 204 -13.40 14.54 -4.96
CA ASP A 204 -13.26 14.90 -6.37
C ASP A 204 -14.12 13.98 -7.23
N VAL A 205 -15.05 14.64 -7.94
CA VAL A 205 -15.99 14.15 -8.95
C VAL A 205 -15.40 12.99 -9.77
N GLY A 206 -15.86 11.76 -9.53
CA GLY A 206 -15.57 10.64 -10.44
C GLY A 206 -15.57 9.23 -9.84
N CYS A 207 -15.37 9.08 -8.53
CA CYS A 207 -15.54 7.80 -7.85
C CYS A 207 -16.24 8.07 -6.52
N GLY A 208 -17.53 7.76 -6.42
CA GLY A 208 -18.21 7.76 -5.13
C GLY A 208 -17.46 6.87 -4.14
N LEU A 209 -17.47 7.26 -2.87
CA LEU A 209 -16.84 6.65 -1.69
C LEU A 209 -15.49 7.27 -1.28
N GLY A 210 -15.53 8.37 -0.52
CA GLY A 210 -14.65 8.63 0.63
C GLY A 210 -13.13 8.56 0.45
N CYS A 211 -12.56 9.31 -0.51
CA CYS A 211 -11.12 9.50 -0.61
C CYS A 211 -10.64 10.58 0.38
N ALA A 212 -9.64 10.31 1.21
CA ALA A 212 -9.03 11.32 2.09
C ALA A 212 -7.62 11.70 1.61
N ALA A 213 -7.32 12.99 1.45
CA ALA A 213 -5.97 13.45 1.16
C ALA A 213 -5.33 14.09 2.39
N MET A 214 -4.04 13.83 2.57
CA MET A 214 -3.23 14.49 3.58
C MET A 214 -2.14 15.35 2.95
N ASP A 215 -1.78 16.42 3.64
CA ASP A 215 -0.70 17.34 3.29
C ASP A 215 0.36 17.29 4.40
N TRP A 216 1.64 17.35 4.05
CA TRP A 216 2.73 16.89 4.93
C TRP A 216 4.01 17.73 4.89
N ARG A 217 4.04 18.86 4.16
CA ARG A 217 5.21 19.76 4.21
C ARG A 217 4.99 20.87 5.24
N GLY A 218 5.70 20.76 6.36
CA GLY A 218 5.86 21.82 7.34
C GLY A 218 7.17 21.67 8.11
N HIS A 219 8.27 22.19 7.57
CA HIS A 219 9.13 23.22 8.18
C HIS A 219 10.50 23.33 7.48
N GLU A 220 10.93 24.57 7.20
CA GLU A 220 12.28 25.11 7.45
C GLU A 220 12.32 26.60 7.04
N TRP A 221 12.21 27.50 8.02
CA TRP A 221 12.87 28.83 8.11
C TRP A 221 12.78 29.31 9.57
N LEU A 222 13.83 29.02 10.35
CA LEU A 222 14.57 29.93 11.24
C LEU A 222 15.76 29.16 11.81
#